data_AF-A0A1E3W704-F1
#
_entry.id   AF-A0A1E3W704-F1
#
_cell.length_a   1.000
_cell.length_b   1.000
_cell.length_c   1.000
_cell.angle_alpha   90.00
_cell.angle_beta   90.00
_cell.angle_gamma   90.00
#
_symmetry.space_group_name_H-M   'P 1'
#
loop_
_entity.id
_entity.type
_entity.pdbx_description
1 polymer ?
#
loop_
_entity_poly.entity_id
_entity_poly.type
_entity_poly.pdbx_seq_one_letter_code
_entity_poly.pdbx_strand_id
1 'polypeptide(L)'
;MLSRTADNLFWMARNMERAENTARMLDVSFRMSLLPSSLDRRTQFEPILSIAPGDGRFGELYDSLSHENIIRYVALDQENAGSICSLIRLARENARAQRSAISSEAWESLNSTWLQVQNLDYDGLMRWGYRDFFDWVKERSHLFRGVVFGTMLHDDGFRFIRLGTFIERADNTARILDVKYHVLLPDSEQVGGYVDYYQWGALLRSVGAFRAYRRVYHDMVYPWRIAELLILREDMPRSLHHCYEVVVSTLEDLVGKKPLECRRIAGQTYALLRYGRIDRVFRDGLHEFLTEFIERNNALGLQLQEDFLMVPMVMAEAV
;
A
#
# COMPACT_ATOMS: atom_id res chain seq x y z
N MET A 1 15.23 -22.25 -5.55
CA MET A 1 15.64 -20.85 -5.34
C MET A 1 16.27 -20.68 -3.96
N LEU A 2 17.33 -19.88 -3.80
CA LEU A 2 17.92 -19.60 -2.48
C LEU A 2 16.98 -18.69 -1.67
N SER A 3 16.82 -18.91 -0.36
CA SER A 3 15.85 -18.12 0.42
C SER A 3 16.15 -16.61 0.44
N ARG A 4 17.44 -16.24 0.35
CA ARG A 4 17.86 -14.84 0.19
C ARG A 4 17.38 -14.21 -1.12
N THR A 5 17.31 -14.98 -2.21
CA THR A 5 16.73 -14.48 -3.47
C THR A 5 15.25 -14.24 -3.30
N ALA A 6 14.53 -15.15 -2.64
CA ALA A 6 13.10 -15.02 -2.38
C ALA A 6 12.78 -13.78 -1.55
N ASP A 7 13.51 -13.60 -0.46
CA ASP A 7 13.39 -12.47 0.44
C ASP A 7 13.61 -11.12 -0.27
N ASN A 8 14.71 -11.00 -1.01
CA ASN A 8 15.01 -9.77 -1.75
C ASN A 8 13.95 -9.46 -2.82
N LEU A 9 13.49 -10.46 -3.60
CA LEU A 9 12.47 -10.22 -4.63
C LEU A 9 11.11 -9.85 -4.02
N PHE A 10 10.74 -10.48 -2.91
CA PHE A 10 9.55 -10.15 -2.14
C PHE A 10 9.59 -8.70 -1.63
N TRP A 11 10.66 -8.32 -0.92
CA TRP A 11 10.80 -6.97 -0.35
C TRP A 11 11.03 -5.90 -1.41
N MET A 12 11.70 -6.21 -2.52
CA MET A 12 11.82 -5.29 -3.67
C MET A 12 10.44 -4.84 -4.15
N ALA A 13 9.54 -5.80 -4.40
CA ALA A 13 8.20 -5.54 -4.91
C ALA A 13 7.33 -4.82 -3.88
N ARG A 14 7.44 -5.25 -2.61
CA ARG A 14 6.72 -4.67 -1.48
C ARG A 14 7.11 -3.20 -1.24
N ASN A 15 8.40 -2.88 -1.26
CA ASN A 15 8.89 -1.50 -1.10
C ASN A 15 8.44 -0.60 -2.26
N MET A 16 8.41 -1.10 -3.50
CA MET A 16 7.93 -0.32 -4.64
C MET A 16 6.42 -0.05 -4.58
N GLU A 17 5.60 -1.05 -4.23
CA GLU A 17 4.15 -0.86 -4.05
C GLU A 17 3.87 0.11 -2.89
N ARG A 18 4.65 0.02 -1.81
CA ARG A 18 4.56 0.94 -0.66
C ARG A 18 4.91 2.38 -1.04
N ALA A 19 5.97 2.61 -1.82
CA ALA A 19 6.31 3.95 -2.31
C ALA A 19 5.17 4.55 -3.14
N GLU A 20 4.53 3.75 -4.01
CA GLU A 20 3.35 4.16 -4.76
C GLU A 20 2.17 4.51 -3.84
N ASN A 21 1.89 3.67 -2.85
CA ASN A 21 0.80 3.88 -1.89
C ASN A 21 0.99 5.16 -1.09
N THR A 22 2.21 5.42 -0.59
CA THR A 22 2.56 6.65 0.10
C THR A 22 2.38 7.88 -0.80
N ALA A 23 2.85 7.83 -2.05
CA ALA A 23 2.66 8.91 -3.00
C ALA A 23 1.16 9.20 -3.28
N ARG A 24 0.33 8.17 -3.36
CA ARG A 24 -1.13 8.31 -3.53
C ARG A 24 -1.80 8.99 -2.34
N MET A 25 -1.38 8.65 -1.12
CA MET A 25 -1.90 9.29 0.09
C MET A 25 -1.49 10.76 0.18
N LEU A 26 -0.22 11.07 -0.10
CA LEU A 26 0.30 12.44 -0.11
C LEU A 26 -0.38 13.32 -1.18
N ASP A 27 -0.56 12.81 -2.40
CA ASP A 27 -1.29 13.52 -3.47
C ASP A 27 -2.71 13.87 -3.04
N VAL A 28 -3.43 12.91 -2.45
CA VAL A 28 -4.80 13.14 -1.98
C VAL A 28 -4.84 14.14 -0.82
N SER A 29 -3.95 14.03 0.17
CA SER A 29 -3.89 14.97 1.28
C SER A 29 -3.58 16.38 0.80
N PHE A 30 -2.59 16.53 -0.12
CA PHE A 30 -2.26 17.81 -0.72
C PHE A 30 -3.41 18.41 -1.53
N ARG A 31 -4.23 17.60 -2.20
CA ARG A 31 -5.44 18.12 -2.87
C ARG A 31 -6.49 18.60 -1.87
N MET A 32 -6.68 17.89 -0.77
CA MET A 32 -7.66 18.24 0.25
C MET A 32 -7.32 19.55 0.95
N SER A 33 -6.03 19.84 1.15
CA SER A 33 -5.60 21.06 1.81
C SER A 33 -5.72 22.33 0.99
N LEU A 34 -5.85 22.19 -0.33
CA LEU A 34 -6.10 23.30 -1.24
C LEU A 34 -7.59 23.65 -1.34
N LEU A 35 -8.47 22.78 -0.82
CA LEU A 35 -9.89 23.08 -0.75
C LEU A 35 -10.14 24.08 0.40
N PRO A 36 -11.02 25.08 0.20
CA PRO A 36 -11.52 25.90 1.30
C PRO A 36 -12.32 24.98 2.23
N SER A 37 -11.67 24.46 3.28
CA SER A 37 -12.31 23.55 4.24
C SER A 37 -12.07 24.05 5.66
N SER A 38 -13.10 23.91 6.48
CA SER A 38 -13.09 24.18 7.93
C SER A 38 -12.45 23.05 8.74
N LEU A 39 -11.85 22.06 8.08
CA LEU A 39 -11.26 20.89 8.73
C LEU A 39 -9.92 21.26 9.36
N ASP A 40 -9.72 20.82 10.60
CA ASP A 40 -8.45 20.99 11.30
C ASP A 40 -7.32 20.27 10.54
N ARG A 41 -6.14 20.91 10.48
CA ARG A 41 -4.95 20.39 9.78
C ARG A 41 -4.52 19.04 10.34
N ARG A 42 -4.69 18.81 11.65
CA ARG A 42 -4.37 17.51 12.28
C ARG A 42 -5.15 16.36 11.65
N THR A 43 -6.46 16.53 11.50
CA THR A 43 -7.37 15.58 10.84
C THR A 43 -6.98 15.24 9.40
N GLN A 44 -6.22 16.12 8.72
CA GLN A 44 -5.76 15.90 7.35
C GLN A 44 -4.43 15.12 7.25
N PHE A 45 -3.57 15.20 8.27
CA PHE A 45 -2.20 14.70 8.21
C PHE A 45 -1.89 13.54 9.13
N GLU A 46 -2.52 13.45 10.30
CA GLU A 46 -2.36 12.31 11.22
C GLU A 46 -2.69 10.97 10.53
N PRO A 47 -3.69 10.88 9.63
CA PRO A 47 -3.91 9.69 8.82
C PRO A 47 -2.70 9.27 7.97
N ILE A 48 -1.89 10.22 7.50
CA ILE A 48 -0.70 9.90 6.71
C ILE A 48 0.36 9.29 7.61
N LEU A 49 0.59 9.87 8.79
CA LEU A 49 1.61 9.38 9.73
C LEU A 49 1.25 8.03 10.36
N SER A 50 -0.04 7.70 10.45
CA SER A 50 -0.51 6.39 10.95
C SER A 50 -0.48 5.28 9.89
N ILE A 51 -0.67 5.62 8.61
CA ILE A 51 -0.64 4.63 7.52
C ILE A 51 0.76 4.48 6.93
N ALA A 52 1.45 5.60 6.69
CA ALA A 52 2.80 5.56 6.16
C ALA A 52 3.74 4.97 7.23
N PRO A 53 4.52 3.94 6.89
CA PRO A 53 5.49 3.42 7.83
C PRO A 53 6.48 4.52 8.19
N GLY A 54 6.79 4.63 9.47
CA GLY A 54 7.76 5.55 10.01
C GLY A 54 8.28 5.00 11.32
N ASP A 55 9.42 5.51 11.77
CA ASP A 55 10.00 5.19 13.07
C ASP A 55 9.30 5.93 14.24
N GLY A 56 8.19 6.63 13.97
CA GLY A 56 7.44 7.40 14.96
C GLY A 56 8.09 8.72 15.35
N ARG A 57 9.27 9.07 14.79
CA ARG A 57 10.08 10.21 15.23
C ARG A 57 9.62 11.56 14.68
N PHE A 58 8.51 11.62 13.94
CA PHE A 58 7.99 12.89 13.41
C PHE A 58 7.85 13.96 14.50
N GLY A 59 7.28 13.61 15.65
CA GLY A 59 7.07 14.54 16.76
C GLY A 59 8.37 14.97 17.48
N GLU A 60 9.46 14.22 17.31
CA GLU A 60 10.79 14.59 17.81
C GLU A 60 11.50 15.56 16.86
N LEU A 61 11.23 15.45 15.57
CA LEU A 61 11.89 16.21 14.50
C LEU A 61 11.18 17.52 14.16
N TYR A 62 9.86 17.59 14.37
CA TYR A 62 9.04 18.72 13.93
C TYR A 62 8.04 19.17 15.00
N ASP A 63 8.07 20.46 15.32
CA ASP A 63 7.16 21.09 16.29
C ASP A 63 5.73 21.31 15.77
N SER A 64 5.49 21.11 14.46
CA SER A 64 4.19 21.39 13.85
C SER A 64 3.83 20.44 12.71
N LEU A 65 2.54 20.10 12.63
CA LEU A 65 1.90 19.38 11.54
C LEU A 65 1.61 20.34 10.38
N SER A 66 2.61 20.51 9.51
CA SER A 66 2.53 21.32 8.29
C SER A 66 2.72 20.45 7.04
N HIS A 67 2.22 20.91 5.88
CA HIS A 67 2.46 20.23 4.60
C HIS A 67 3.95 20.00 4.36
N GLU A 68 4.74 21.05 4.56
CA GLU A 68 6.18 21.01 4.39
C GLU A 68 6.83 19.92 5.25
N ASN A 69 6.53 19.88 6.55
CA ASN A 69 7.13 18.90 7.47
C ASN A 69 6.73 17.47 7.11
N ILE A 70 5.46 17.25 6.74
CA ILE A 70 4.98 15.95 6.28
C ILE A 70 5.69 15.51 4.99
N ILE A 71 5.87 16.41 4.02
CA ILE A 71 6.59 16.09 2.79
C ILE A 71 8.06 15.78 3.07
N ARG A 72 8.72 16.60 3.90
CA ARG A 72 10.11 16.35 4.29
C ARG A 72 10.26 14.96 4.91
N TYR A 73 9.40 14.61 5.87
CA TYR A 73 9.49 13.34 6.59
C TYR A 73 9.04 12.12 5.78
N VAL A 74 7.89 12.19 5.10
CA VAL A 74 7.24 11.02 4.46
C VAL A 74 7.71 10.83 3.01
N ALA A 75 8.18 11.88 2.33
CA ALA A 75 8.67 11.76 0.95
C ALA A 75 10.21 11.71 0.86
N LEU A 76 10.92 12.56 1.61
CA LEU A 76 12.34 12.84 1.35
C LEU A 76 13.33 12.27 2.38
N ASP A 77 12.92 12.20 3.65
CA ASP A 77 13.83 11.87 4.76
C ASP A 77 14.46 10.49 4.58
N GLN A 78 15.78 10.46 4.43
CA GLN A 78 16.54 9.23 4.18
C GLN A 78 16.78 8.41 5.47
N GLU A 79 16.62 9.03 6.63
CA GLU A 79 16.68 8.36 7.94
C GLU A 79 15.36 7.63 8.23
N ASN A 80 14.22 8.17 7.76
CA ASN A 80 12.95 7.49 7.80
C ASN A 80 12.91 6.35 6.76
N ALA A 81 12.97 5.10 7.23
CA ALA A 81 12.95 3.91 6.37
C ALA A 81 11.66 3.76 5.53
N GLY A 82 10.56 4.39 5.96
CA GLY A 82 9.28 4.38 5.23
C GLY A 82 9.04 5.58 4.33
N SER A 83 10.01 6.50 4.20
CA SER A 83 9.90 7.59 3.24
C SER A 83 9.95 7.08 1.79
N ILE A 84 9.34 7.81 0.85
CA ILE A 84 9.36 7.44 -0.57
C ILE A 84 10.79 7.24 -1.08
N CYS A 85 11.71 8.17 -0.78
CA CYS A 85 13.11 8.06 -1.19
C CYS A 85 13.80 6.82 -0.59
N SER A 86 13.58 6.53 0.69
CA SER A 86 14.12 5.35 1.36
C SER A 86 13.57 4.05 0.78
N LEU A 87 12.26 3.99 0.50
CA LEU A 87 11.61 2.82 -0.08
C LEU A 87 12.12 2.53 -1.51
N ILE A 88 12.30 3.57 -2.34
CA ILE A 88 12.90 3.43 -3.67
C ILE A 88 14.35 2.93 -3.56
N ARG A 89 15.13 3.46 -2.62
CA ARG A 89 16.49 3.00 -2.34
C ARG A 89 16.51 1.53 -1.96
N LEU A 90 15.67 1.11 -1.01
CA LEU A 90 15.58 -0.27 -0.54
C LEU A 90 15.14 -1.23 -1.67
N ALA A 91 14.16 -0.84 -2.48
CA ALA A 91 13.74 -1.62 -3.65
C ALA A 91 14.91 -1.82 -4.64
N ARG A 92 15.66 -0.75 -4.91
CA ARG A 92 16.83 -0.80 -5.79
C ARG A 92 17.96 -1.66 -5.22
N GLU A 93 18.22 -1.61 -3.92
CA GLU A 93 19.26 -2.44 -3.29
C GLU A 93 18.91 -3.93 -3.32
N ASN A 94 17.65 -4.28 -3.07
CA ASN A 94 17.17 -5.65 -3.21
C ASN A 94 17.29 -6.15 -4.67
N ALA A 95 16.94 -5.30 -5.63
CA ALA A 95 17.14 -5.59 -7.05
C ALA A 95 18.62 -5.76 -7.40
N ARG A 96 19.51 -4.96 -6.80
CA ARG A 96 20.97 -5.03 -7.04
C ARG A 96 21.52 -6.36 -6.59
N ALA A 97 21.08 -6.84 -5.43
CA ALA A 97 21.47 -8.12 -4.89
C ALA A 97 20.99 -9.30 -5.75
N GLN A 98 19.92 -9.12 -6.53
CA GLN A 98 19.28 -10.17 -7.33
C GLN A 98 19.30 -9.89 -8.84
N ARG A 99 20.31 -9.18 -9.36
CA ARG A 99 20.42 -8.85 -10.79
C ARG A 99 20.40 -10.06 -11.73
N SER A 100 20.83 -11.23 -11.25
CA SER A 100 20.77 -12.47 -12.01
C SER A 100 19.39 -13.15 -12.01
N ALA A 101 18.50 -12.76 -11.10
CA ALA A 101 17.15 -13.32 -10.93
C ALA A 101 16.05 -12.39 -11.46
N ILE A 102 16.40 -11.22 -11.99
CA ILE A 102 15.48 -10.28 -12.65
C ILE A 102 15.99 -9.97 -14.05
N SER A 103 15.10 -9.48 -14.91
CA SER A 103 15.50 -8.99 -16.23
C SER A 103 16.33 -7.70 -16.15
N SER A 104 17.16 -7.46 -17.16
CA SER A 104 17.94 -6.22 -17.26
C SER A 104 17.04 -4.99 -17.25
N GLU A 105 15.88 -5.08 -17.90
CA GLU A 105 14.88 -4.02 -17.97
C GLU A 105 14.27 -3.73 -16.58
N ALA A 106 14.00 -4.77 -15.77
CA ALA A 106 13.46 -4.59 -14.42
C ALA A 106 14.48 -3.90 -13.52
N TRP A 107 15.76 -4.30 -13.63
CA TRP A 107 16.86 -3.63 -12.95
C TRP A 107 16.99 -2.17 -13.37
N GLU A 108 17.02 -1.88 -14.67
CA GLU A 108 17.17 -0.53 -15.21
C GLU A 108 16.01 0.37 -14.79
N SER A 109 14.78 -0.15 -14.77
CA SER A 109 13.61 0.59 -14.31
C SER A 109 13.78 1.10 -12.87
N LEU A 110 14.23 0.24 -11.94
CA LEU A 110 14.47 0.64 -10.54
C LEU A 110 15.70 1.52 -10.40
N ASN A 111 16.80 1.19 -11.07
CA ASN A 111 18.03 1.96 -10.98
C ASN A 111 17.86 3.39 -11.51
N SER A 112 17.20 3.56 -12.67
CA SER A 112 16.89 4.89 -13.19
C SER A 112 15.91 5.65 -12.29
N THR A 113 14.96 4.97 -11.64
CA THR A 113 14.08 5.60 -10.64
C THR A 113 14.89 6.17 -9.48
N TRP A 114 15.78 5.37 -8.89
CA TRP A 114 16.66 5.80 -7.79
C TRP A 114 17.56 6.97 -8.18
N LEU A 115 18.20 6.91 -9.35
CA LEU A 115 19.13 7.95 -9.79
C LEU A 115 18.48 9.35 -9.87
N GLN A 116 17.17 9.43 -10.13
CA GLN A 116 16.46 10.71 -10.17
C GLN A 116 16.10 11.28 -8.79
N VAL A 117 16.03 10.45 -7.76
CA VAL A 117 15.61 10.90 -6.41
C VAL A 117 16.72 10.89 -5.37
N GLN A 118 17.85 10.24 -5.64
CA GLN A 118 18.94 10.07 -4.66
C GLN A 118 19.49 11.37 -4.08
N ASN A 119 19.45 12.46 -4.86
CA ASN A 119 19.93 13.78 -4.48
C ASN A 119 18.79 14.81 -4.41
N LEU A 120 17.53 14.35 -4.36
CA LEU A 120 16.37 15.23 -4.31
C LEU A 120 16.26 15.82 -2.89
N ASP A 121 16.47 17.12 -2.80
CA ASP A 121 16.19 17.90 -1.60
C ASP A 121 14.79 18.54 -1.67
N TYR A 122 14.40 19.21 -0.59
CA TYR A 122 13.09 19.85 -0.51
C TYR A 122 12.90 20.95 -1.55
N ASP A 123 13.92 21.79 -1.78
CA ASP A 123 13.84 22.86 -2.76
C ASP A 123 13.75 22.30 -4.19
N GLY A 124 14.45 21.21 -4.48
CA GLY A 124 14.33 20.44 -5.72
C GLY A 124 12.94 19.87 -5.90
N LEU A 125 12.35 19.29 -4.86
CA LEU A 125 10.99 18.77 -4.89
C LEU A 125 9.95 19.90 -5.06
N MET A 126 10.16 21.07 -4.46
CA MET A 126 9.32 22.25 -4.70
C MET A 126 9.39 22.74 -6.14
N ARG A 127 10.59 22.76 -6.74
CA ARG A 127 10.78 23.12 -8.17
C ARG A 127 10.16 22.09 -9.11
N TRP A 128 10.22 20.81 -8.75
CA TRP A 128 9.53 19.74 -9.48
C TRP A 128 8.01 19.92 -9.39
N GLY A 129 7.52 20.28 -8.20
CA GLY A 129 6.10 20.37 -7.90
C GLY A 129 5.60 19.07 -7.26
N TYR A 130 4.85 19.19 -6.16
CA TYR A 130 4.47 18.04 -5.32
C TYR A 130 3.64 17.01 -6.10
N ARG A 131 2.64 17.48 -6.85
CA ARG A 131 1.75 16.58 -7.60
C ARG A 131 2.50 15.87 -8.72
N ASP A 132 3.34 16.59 -9.45
CA ASP A 132 4.13 16.04 -10.55
C ASP A 132 5.12 14.99 -10.02
N PHE A 133 5.72 15.22 -8.85
CA PHE A 133 6.53 14.22 -8.17
C PHE A 133 5.71 12.98 -7.76
N PHE A 134 4.52 13.14 -7.16
CA PHE A 134 3.69 11.99 -6.78
C PHE A 134 3.16 11.21 -7.98
N ASP A 135 2.74 11.91 -9.04
CA ASP A 135 2.35 11.31 -10.32
C ASP A 135 3.52 10.53 -10.92
N TRP A 136 4.72 11.11 -10.92
CA TRP A 136 5.93 10.43 -11.35
C TRP A 136 6.21 9.16 -10.53
N VAL A 137 6.14 9.17 -9.19
CA VAL A 137 6.33 7.96 -8.37
C VAL A 137 5.34 6.86 -8.75
N LYS A 138 4.06 7.22 -8.97
CA LYS A 138 3.01 6.28 -9.42
C LYS A 138 3.34 5.69 -10.80
N GLU A 139 3.78 6.53 -11.74
CA GLU A 139 4.21 6.10 -13.07
C GLU A 139 5.42 5.16 -13.01
N ARG A 140 6.42 5.44 -12.16
CA ARG A 140 7.60 4.57 -11.99
C ARG A 140 7.22 3.19 -11.45
N SER A 141 6.28 3.12 -10.50
CA SER A 141 5.74 1.84 -10.01
C SER A 141 5.00 1.07 -11.11
N HIS A 142 4.15 1.75 -11.88
CA HIS A 142 3.45 1.14 -13.01
C HIS A 142 4.40 0.62 -14.10
N LEU A 143 5.44 1.39 -14.42
CA LEU A 143 6.49 0.97 -15.34
C LEU A 143 7.21 -0.27 -14.81
N PHE A 144 7.67 -0.25 -13.57
CA PHE A 144 8.35 -1.40 -12.96
C PHE A 144 7.49 -2.66 -13.02
N ARG A 145 6.22 -2.57 -12.61
CA ARG A 145 5.27 -3.70 -12.66
C ARG A 145 5.04 -4.20 -14.10
N GLY A 146 4.89 -3.29 -15.06
CA GLY A 146 4.72 -3.63 -16.47
C GLY A 146 5.95 -4.33 -17.05
N VAL A 147 7.15 -3.84 -16.71
CA VAL A 147 8.42 -4.44 -17.13
C VAL A 147 8.57 -5.85 -16.54
N VAL A 148 8.37 -6.02 -15.23
CA VAL A 148 8.44 -7.35 -14.59
C VAL A 148 7.49 -8.33 -15.27
N PHE A 149 6.25 -7.93 -15.51
CA PHE A 149 5.26 -8.78 -16.17
C PHE A 149 5.60 -9.08 -17.65
N GLY A 150 6.22 -8.12 -18.35
CA GLY A 150 6.50 -8.25 -19.78
C GLY A 150 7.80 -8.98 -20.12
N THR A 151 8.79 -9.02 -19.22
CA THR A 151 10.14 -9.50 -19.55
C THR A 151 10.67 -10.61 -18.65
N MET A 152 10.09 -10.87 -17.48
CA MET A 152 10.53 -11.97 -16.62
C MET A 152 9.83 -13.29 -16.98
N LEU A 153 10.56 -14.40 -16.83
CA LEU A 153 9.94 -15.73 -16.83
C LEU A 153 9.00 -15.84 -15.61
N HIS A 154 7.82 -16.45 -15.78
CA HIS A 154 6.86 -16.66 -14.69
C HIS A 154 7.27 -17.85 -13.79
N ASP A 155 8.50 -17.80 -13.28
CA ASP A 155 9.10 -18.77 -12.36
C ASP A 155 8.89 -18.37 -10.88
N ASP A 156 9.56 -19.08 -9.98
CA ASP A 156 9.49 -18.80 -8.54
C ASP A 156 9.83 -17.34 -8.20
N GLY A 157 10.82 -16.74 -8.87
CA GLY A 157 11.25 -15.36 -8.63
C GLY A 157 10.13 -14.37 -8.94
N PHE A 158 9.49 -14.53 -10.10
CA PHE A 158 8.31 -13.76 -10.47
C PHE A 158 7.16 -13.92 -9.46
N ARG A 159 6.95 -15.13 -8.94
CA ARG A 159 5.90 -15.40 -7.94
C ARG A 159 6.16 -14.68 -6.62
N PHE A 160 7.40 -14.62 -6.14
CA PHE A 160 7.73 -13.84 -4.94
C PHE A 160 7.51 -12.34 -5.11
N ILE A 161 7.83 -11.78 -6.28
CA ILE A 161 7.48 -10.39 -6.60
C ILE A 161 5.97 -10.19 -6.51
N ARG A 162 5.18 -11.08 -7.13
CA ARG A 162 3.72 -11.01 -7.06
C ARG A 162 3.19 -11.09 -5.63
N LEU A 163 3.70 -12.01 -4.81
CA LEU A 163 3.30 -12.10 -3.40
C LEU A 163 3.57 -10.80 -2.65
N GLY A 164 4.78 -10.24 -2.79
CA GLY A 164 5.15 -8.96 -2.14
C GLY A 164 4.23 -7.81 -2.55
N THR A 165 3.94 -7.69 -3.84
CA THR A 165 3.04 -6.66 -4.38
C THR A 165 1.62 -6.77 -3.83
N PHE A 166 1.00 -7.95 -3.88
CA PHE A 166 -0.41 -8.08 -3.53
C PHE A 166 -0.66 -8.10 -2.03
N ILE A 167 0.28 -8.61 -1.22
CA ILE A 167 0.19 -8.52 0.25
C ILE A 167 0.30 -7.06 0.72
N GLU A 168 1.21 -6.27 0.14
CA GLU A 168 1.34 -4.85 0.47
C GLU A 168 0.13 -4.03 0.01
N ARG A 169 -0.39 -4.32 -1.17
CA ARG A 169 -1.59 -3.65 -1.69
C ARG A 169 -2.81 -3.90 -0.83
N ALA A 170 -2.98 -5.14 -0.36
CA ALA A 170 -4.07 -5.50 0.54
C ALA A 170 -3.93 -4.80 1.89
N ASP A 171 -2.72 -4.81 2.47
CA ASP A 171 -2.40 -4.11 3.72
C ASP A 171 -2.77 -2.63 3.66
N ASN A 172 -2.26 -1.93 2.64
CA ASN A 172 -2.50 -0.51 2.48
C ASN A 172 -3.98 -0.18 2.25
N THR A 173 -4.72 -1.03 1.53
CA THR A 173 -6.15 -0.82 1.33
C THR A 173 -6.92 -0.97 2.64
N ALA A 174 -6.58 -1.96 3.47
CA ALA A 174 -7.19 -2.14 4.78
C ALA A 174 -6.90 -0.96 5.71
N ARG A 175 -5.65 -0.50 5.80
CA ARG A 175 -5.25 0.65 6.62
C ARG A 175 -5.92 1.96 6.18
N ILE A 176 -6.01 2.21 4.87
CA ILE A 176 -6.71 3.40 4.34
C ILE A 176 -8.19 3.38 4.70
N LEU A 177 -8.85 2.22 4.59
CA LEU A 177 -10.24 2.05 5.00
C LEU A 177 -10.41 2.30 6.49
N ASP A 178 -9.54 1.72 7.30
CA ASP A 178 -9.64 1.71 8.76
C ASP A 178 -9.50 3.12 9.36
N VAL A 179 -8.42 3.81 8.99
CA VAL A 179 -8.14 5.17 9.46
C VAL A 179 -9.23 6.14 9.02
N LYS A 180 -9.83 5.93 7.84
CA LYS A 180 -10.91 6.79 7.35
C LYS A 180 -12.25 6.45 7.98
N TYR A 181 -12.48 5.24 8.46
CA TYR A 181 -13.70 4.91 9.19
C TYR A 181 -13.83 5.77 10.46
N HIS A 182 -12.77 5.84 11.26
CA HIS A 182 -12.74 6.64 12.49
C HIS A 182 -12.86 8.15 12.26
N VAL A 183 -12.38 8.65 11.12
CA VAL A 183 -12.42 10.08 10.79
C VAL A 183 -13.74 10.53 10.14
N LEU A 184 -14.45 9.62 9.46
CA LEU A 184 -15.60 9.96 8.60
C LEU A 184 -16.95 9.46 9.10
N LEU A 185 -16.99 8.67 10.18
CA LEU A 185 -18.22 8.15 10.76
C LEU A 185 -18.22 8.28 12.29
N PRO A 186 -18.15 9.49 12.87
CA PRO A 186 -18.47 9.66 14.29
C PRO A 186 -19.95 9.35 14.53
N ASP A 187 -20.27 8.70 15.66
CA ASP A 187 -21.61 8.20 16.06
C ASP A 187 -22.76 9.23 16.07
N SER A 188 -22.50 10.50 15.75
CA SER A 188 -23.44 11.62 15.86
C SER A 188 -23.64 12.46 14.59
N GLU A 189 -22.93 12.21 13.48
CA GLU A 189 -23.12 12.98 12.24
C GLU A 189 -24.03 12.29 11.22
N GLN A 190 -24.89 13.10 10.58
CA GLN A 190 -25.71 12.64 9.45
C GLN A 190 -24.81 12.30 8.26
N VAL A 191 -24.63 11.00 8.02
CA VAL A 191 -23.96 10.46 6.83
C VAL A 191 -24.55 11.07 5.56
N GLY A 192 -23.71 11.72 4.75
CA GLY A 192 -24.10 12.22 3.43
C GLY A 192 -24.00 13.73 3.24
N GLY A 193 -23.28 14.44 4.12
CA GLY A 193 -22.92 15.84 3.91
C GLY A 193 -21.95 16.03 2.73
N TYR A 194 -21.82 17.27 2.23
CA TYR A 194 -20.87 17.59 1.16
C TYR A 194 -19.40 17.27 1.54
N VAL A 195 -19.04 17.45 2.82
CA VAL A 195 -17.68 17.18 3.34
C VAL A 195 -17.36 15.68 3.26
N ASP A 196 -18.30 14.81 3.65
CA ASP A 196 -18.18 13.35 3.50
C ASP A 196 -17.93 12.95 2.05
N TYR A 197 -18.68 13.53 1.11
CA TYR A 197 -18.54 13.22 -0.31
C TYR A 197 -17.11 13.49 -0.81
N TYR A 198 -16.52 14.62 -0.42
CA TYR A 198 -15.15 14.96 -0.82
C TYR A 198 -14.12 14.01 -0.19
N GLN A 199 -14.29 13.67 1.08
CA GLN A 199 -13.36 12.80 1.80
C GLN A 199 -13.44 11.34 1.34
N TRP A 200 -14.64 10.80 1.09
CA TRP A 200 -14.82 9.49 0.48
C TRP A 200 -14.34 9.45 -0.97
N GLY A 201 -14.57 10.52 -1.74
CA GLY A 201 -14.00 10.68 -3.07
C GLY A 201 -12.47 10.73 -3.06
N ALA A 202 -11.88 11.36 -2.05
CA ALA A 202 -10.44 11.42 -1.81
C ALA A 202 -9.87 10.03 -1.48
N LEU A 203 -10.51 9.28 -0.59
CA LEU A 203 -10.17 7.87 -0.30
C LEU A 203 -10.21 7.03 -1.58
N LEU A 204 -11.31 7.08 -2.32
CA LEU A 204 -11.45 6.33 -3.58
C LEU A 204 -10.38 6.72 -4.61
N ARG A 205 -9.91 7.98 -4.63
CA ARG A 205 -8.81 8.41 -5.50
C ARG A 205 -7.45 7.88 -5.02
N SER A 206 -7.19 7.82 -3.71
CA SER A 206 -5.92 7.29 -3.19
C SER A 206 -5.74 5.82 -3.58
N VAL A 207 -6.82 5.02 -3.56
CA VAL A 207 -6.77 3.62 -4.02
C VAL A 207 -7.07 3.45 -5.52
N GLY A 208 -7.28 4.52 -6.29
CA GLY A 208 -7.57 4.44 -7.74
C GLY A 208 -8.93 3.83 -8.08
N ALA A 209 -9.85 3.75 -7.11
CA ALA A 209 -11.17 3.15 -7.24
C ALA A 209 -12.28 4.15 -7.64
N PHE A 210 -12.01 5.46 -7.70
CA PHE A 210 -13.07 6.47 -7.91
C PHE A 210 -13.92 6.25 -9.18
N ARG A 211 -13.28 5.95 -10.32
CA ARG A 211 -14.01 5.64 -11.57
C ARG A 211 -14.75 4.31 -11.49
N ALA A 212 -14.14 3.28 -10.88
CA ALA A 212 -14.77 1.97 -10.69
C ALA A 212 -16.01 2.09 -9.81
N TYR A 213 -15.94 2.84 -8.71
CA TYR A 213 -17.07 3.11 -7.82
C TYR A 213 -18.26 3.71 -8.56
N ARG A 214 -18.04 4.80 -9.32
CA ARG A 214 -19.10 5.46 -10.09
C ARG A 214 -19.73 4.53 -11.13
N ARG A 215 -18.93 3.64 -11.74
CA ARG A 215 -19.42 2.65 -12.69
C ARG A 215 -20.31 1.58 -12.03
N VAL A 216 -19.99 1.17 -10.81
CA VAL A 216 -20.69 0.06 -10.12
C VAL A 216 -21.94 0.53 -9.36
N TYR A 217 -21.87 1.66 -8.67
CA TYR A 217 -22.90 2.05 -7.68
C TYR A 217 -23.76 3.26 -8.07
N HIS A 218 -23.44 3.94 -9.17
CA HIS A 218 -24.05 5.20 -9.60
C HIS A 218 -23.89 6.36 -8.57
N ASP A 219 -24.08 7.61 -8.98
CA ASP A 219 -23.36 8.81 -8.49
C ASP A 219 -23.27 9.10 -6.97
N MET A 220 -24.16 8.55 -6.13
CA MET A 220 -24.12 8.79 -4.69
C MET A 220 -23.08 7.92 -3.98
N VAL A 221 -22.22 8.58 -3.21
CA VAL A 221 -21.15 7.94 -2.45
C VAL A 221 -21.64 7.60 -1.05
N TYR A 222 -21.72 6.30 -0.77
CA TYR A 222 -22.09 5.74 0.52
C TYR A 222 -20.94 4.93 1.13
N PRO A 223 -20.63 5.11 2.44
CA PRO A 223 -19.54 4.40 3.12
C PRO A 223 -19.60 2.88 2.98
N TRP A 224 -20.79 2.29 3.16
CA TRP A 224 -20.97 0.83 3.06
C TRP A 224 -20.64 0.27 1.68
N ARG A 225 -20.97 1.00 0.61
CA ARG A 225 -20.63 0.61 -0.77
C ARG A 225 -19.14 0.75 -1.06
N ILE A 226 -18.46 1.71 -0.42
CA ILE A 226 -17.00 1.85 -0.53
C ILE A 226 -16.32 0.66 0.14
N ALA A 227 -16.74 0.32 1.37
CA ALA A 227 -16.25 -0.85 2.07
C ALA A 227 -16.52 -2.12 1.26
N GLU A 228 -17.72 -2.30 0.71
CA GLU A 228 -18.04 -3.44 -0.17
C GLU A 228 -17.12 -3.52 -1.40
N LEU A 229 -16.88 -2.37 -2.07
CA LEU A 229 -15.98 -2.28 -3.23
C LEU A 229 -14.54 -2.66 -2.89
N LEU A 230 -14.06 -2.22 -1.73
CA LEU A 230 -12.65 -2.36 -1.36
C LEU A 230 -12.37 -3.62 -0.54
N ILE A 231 -13.39 -4.30 -0.01
CA ILE A 231 -13.21 -5.53 0.76
C ILE A 231 -13.60 -6.75 -0.09
N LEU A 232 -14.82 -6.79 -0.62
CA LEU A 232 -15.42 -8.05 -1.09
C LEU A 232 -15.48 -8.21 -2.62
N ARG A 233 -15.25 -7.14 -3.40
CA ARG A 233 -15.38 -7.19 -4.86
C ARG A 233 -14.19 -7.84 -5.55
N GLU A 234 -14.43 -8.92 -6.30
CA GLU A 234 -13.38 -9.66 -7.02
C GLU A 234 -12.78 -8.93 -8.23
N ASP A 235 -13.56 -8.03 -8.85
CA ASP A 235 -13.19 -7.31 -10.07
C ASP A 235 -12.44 -6.00 -9.81
N MET A 236 -12.24 -5.63 -8.54
CA MET A 236 -11.54 -4.42 -8.13
C MET A 236 -10.06 -4.73 -7.80
N PRO A 237 -9.07 -4.26 -8.57
CA PRO A 237 -7.66 -4.70 -8.42
C PRO A 237 -6.99 -4.42 -7.08
N ARG A 238 -7.55 -3.48 -6.29
CA ARG A 238 -7.08 -3.12 -4.96
C ARG A 238 -7.95 -3.69 -3.83
N SER A 239 -9.05 -4.38 -4.14
CA SER A 239 -9.86 -4.95 -3.07
C SER A 239 -9.09 -6.03 -2.32
N LEU A 240 -9.45 -6.24 -1.05
CA LEU A 240 -8.87 -7.30 -0.24
C LEU A 240 -9.13 -8.67 -0.90
N HIS A 241 -10.35 -8.89 -1.39
CA HIS A 241 -10.73 -10.10 -2.11
C HIS A 241 -9.83 -10.39 -3.31
N HIS A 242 -9.69 -9.43 -4.23
CA HIS A 242 -8.87 -9.62 -5.44
C HIS A 242 -7.41 -9.86 -5.08
N CYS A 243 -6.86 -9.10 -4.11
CA CYS A 243 -5.49 -9.30 -3.69
C CYS A 243 -5.27 -10.71 -3.13
N TYR A 244 -6.18 -11.21 -2.30
CA TYR A 244 -6.05 -12.54 -1.72
C TYR A 244 -6.32 -13.68 -2.71
N GLU A 245 -7.18 -13.47 -3.70
CA GLU A 245 -7.32 -14.39 -4.83
C GLU A 245 -5.97 -14.59 -5.52
N VAL A 246 -5.27 -13.49 -5.84
CA VAL A 246 -3.95 -13.54 -6.48
C VAL A 246 -2.90 -14.14 -5.56
N VAL A 247 -2.92 -13.85 -4.26
CA VAL A 247 -2.00 -14.44 -3.29
C VAL A 247 -2.16 -15.96 -3.24
N VAL A 248 -3.40 -16.45 -3.10
CA VAL A 248 -3.69 -17.89 -3.06
C VAL A 248 -3.26 -18.57 -4.35
N SER A 249 -3.65 -18.03 -5.52
CA SER A 249 -3.27 -18.63 -6.81
C SER A 249 -1.74 -18.65 -6.99
N THR A 250 -1.05 -17.60 -6.56
CA THR A 250 0.41 -17.50 -6.66
C THR A 250 1.10 -18.52 -5.76
N LEU A 251 0.58 -18.75 -4.54
CA LEU A 251 1.10 -19.77 -3.64
C LEU A 251 0.85 -21.19 -4.18
N GLU A 252 -0.34 -21.45 -4.72
CA GLU A 252 -0.66 -22.74 -5.34
C GLU A 252 0.31 -23.09 -6.45
N ASP A 253 0.64 -22.13 -7.30
CA ASP A 253 1.61 -22.36 -8.36
C ASP A 253 3.05 -22.49 -7.84
N LEU A 254 3.41 -21.78 -6.76
CA LEU A 254 4.78 -21.76 -6.21
C LEU A 254 5.13 -23.07 -5.49
N VAL A 255 4.17 -23.66 -4.78
CA VAL A 255 4.43 -24.84 -3.92
C VAL A 255 3.59 -26.07 -4.25
N GLY A 256 2.70 -25.95 -5.23
CA GLY A 256 1.81 -27.03 -5.65
C GLY A 256 0.92 -27.48 -4.50
N LYS A 257 0.96 -28.79 -4.21
CA LYS A 257 0.13 -29.42 -3.17
C LYS A 257 0.80 -29.52 -1.79
N LYS A 258 1.99 -28.93 -1.58
CA LYS A 258 2.68 -28.98 -0.29
C LYS A 258 1.82 -28.35 0.81
N PRO A 259 1.64 -29.00 1.98
CA PRO A 259 0.80 -28.48 3.06
C PRO A 259 1.56 -27.45 3.90
N LEU A 260 1.93 -26.33 3.28
CA LEU A 260 2.61 -25.23 3.97
C LEU A 260 1.60 -24.37 4.75
N GLU A 261 2.04 -23.84 5.89
CA GLU A 261 1.18 -23.08 6.79
C GLU A 261 0.77 -21.73 6.17
N CYS A 262 1.66 -21.10 5.39
CA CYS A 262 1.33 -19.88 4.65
C CYS A 262 0.13 -20.09 3.69
N ARG A 263 -0.03 -21.28 3.10
CA ARG A 263 -1.19 -21.60 2.25
C ARG A 263 -2.47 -21.70 3.07
N ARG A 264 -2.39 -22.30 4.25
CA ARG A 264 -3.54 -22.44 5.15
C ARG A 264 -4.03 -21.07 5.59
N ILE A 265 -3.12 -20.18 6.02
CA ILE A 265 -3.43 -18.81 6.42
C ILE A 265 -4.04 -18.03 5.24
N ALA A 266 -3.38 -18.04 4.07
CA ALA A 266 -3.88 -17.34 2.88
C ALA A 266 -5.26 -17.85 2.43
N GLY A 267 -5.46 -19.17 2.43
CA GLY A 267 -6.73 -19.79 2.07
C GLY A 267 -7.86 -19.47 3.04
N GLN A 268 -7.58 -19.42 4.35
CA GLN A 268 -8.58 -19.02 5.36
C GLN A 268 -8.98 -17.56 5.19
N THR A 269 -8.03 -16.65 5.04
CA THR A 269 -8.31 -15.24 4.82
C THR A 269 -9.06 -15.02 3.50
N TYR A 270 -8.67 -15.73 2.44
CA TYR A 270 -9.39 -15.65 1.17
C TYR A 270 -10.83 -16.19 1.29
N ALA A 271 -11.06 -17.29 2.01
CA ALA A 271 -12.41 -17.81 2.22
C ALA A 271 -13.31 -16.82 2.99
N LEU A 272 -12.76 -16.14 4.00
CA LEU A 272 -13.45 -15.07 4.74
C LEU A 272 -13.91 -13.95 3.78
N LEU A 273 -13.05 -13.56 2.84
CA LEU A 273 -13.35 -12.52 1.86
C LEU A 273 -14.33 -13.00 0.78
N ARG A 274 -14.12 -14.21 0.24
CA ARG A 274 -14.89 -14.78 -0.88
C ARG A 274 -16.32 -15.10 -0.52
N TYR A 275 -16.55 -15.57 0.71
CA TYR A 275 -17.87 -15.92 1.21
C TYR A 275 -18.39 -14.89 2.23
N GLY A 276 -17.66 -13.79 2.40
CA GLY A 276 -18.01 -12.69 3.28
C GLY A 276 -19.25 -11.94 2.80
N ARG A 277 -19.94 -11.31 3.75
CA ARG A 277 -21.10 -10.46 3.47
C ARG A 277 -20.92 -9.11 4.12
N ILE A 278 -21.10 -8.04 3.36
CA ILE A 278 -20.85 -6.68 3.87
C ILE A 278 -21.76 -6.33 5.05
N ASP A 279 -23.00 -6.81 5.07
CA ASP A 279 -23.92 -6.59 6.19
C ASP A 279 -23.46 -7.23 7.51
N ARG A 280 -22.69 -8.32 7.45
CA ARG A 280 -22.07 -8.91 8.64
C ARG A 280 -20.85 -8.14 9.09
N VAL A 281 -19.99 -7.74 8.15
CA VAL A 281 -18.80 -6.92 8.44
C VAL A 281 -19.19 -5.65 9.21
N PHE A 282 -20.26 -4.95 8.80
CA PHE A 282 -20.72 -3.77 9.52
C PHE A 282 -21.41 -4.08 10.86
N ARG A 283 -22.10 -5.22 10.97
CA ARG A 283 -22.78 -5.62 12.21
C ARG A 283 -21.79 -6.00 13.30
N ASP A 284 -20.74 -6.72 12.91
CA ASP A 284 -19.72 -7.23 13.82
C ASP A 284 -18.64 -6.18 14.10
N GLY A 285 -18.58 -5.13 13.27
CA GLY A 285 -17.67 -3.98 13.42
C GLY A 285 -16.66 -3.91 12.27
N LEU A 286 -16.67 -2.80 11.52
CA LEU A 286 -15.77 -2.64 10.37
C LEU A 286 -14.32 -2.48 10.82
N HIS A 287 -14.06 -1.72 11.89
CA HIS A 287 -12.73 -1.53 12.44
C HIS A 287 -12.13 -2.86 12.92
N GLU A 288 -12.91 -3.62 13.67
CA GLU A 288 -12.55 -4.92 14.21
C GLU A 288 -12.21 -5.90 13.08
N PHE A 289 -13.04 -5.93 12.03
CA PHE A 289 -12.78 -6.74 10.84
C PHE A 289 -11.48 -6.33 10.14
N LEU A 290 -11.22 -5.04 9.98
CA LEU A 290 -10.02 -4.54 9.30
C LEU A 290 -8.75 -4.78 10.14
N THR A 291 -8.82 -4.61 11.46
CA THR A 291 -7.73 -4.95 12.39
C THR A 291 -7.40 -6.43 12.31
N GLU A 292 -8.41 -7.31 12.41
CA GLU A 292 -8.20 -8.76 12.29
C GLU A 292 -7.60 -9.13 10.93
N PHE A 293 -8.06 -8.48 9.85
CA PHE A 293 -7.50 -8.70 8.53
C PHE A 293 -6.03 -8.28 8.44
N ILE A 294 -5.67 -7.11 8.99
CA ILE A 294 -4.28 -6.62 9.02
C ILE A 294 -3.39 -7.59 9.81
N GLU A 295 -3.85 -8.08 10.96
CA GLU A 295 -3.14 -9.09 11.75
C GLU A 295 -2.91 -10.38 10.96
N ARG A 296 -3.94 -10.91 10.29
CA ARG A 296 -3.83 -12.09 9.42
C ARG A 296 -2.86 -11.87 8.25
N ASN A 297 -2.86 -10.67 7.67
CA ASN A 297 -1.98 -10.30 6.57
C ASN A 297 -0.51 -10.21 7.01
N ASN A 298 -0.27 -9.68 8.21
CA ASN A 298 1.06 -9.67 8.83
C ASN A 298 1.54 -11.08 9.19
N ALA A 299 0.66 -11.91 9.77
CA ALA A 299 0.94 -13.30 10.08
C ALA A 299 1.29 -14.11 8.82
N LEU A 300 0.61 -13.87 7.69
CA LEU A 300 0.97 -14.46 6.41
C LEU A 300 2.38 -14.04 5.97
N GLY A 301 2.72 -12.75 6.11
CA GLY A 301 4.05 -12.23 5.79
C GLY A 301 5.15 -12.92 6.60
N LEU A 302 4.96 -13.10 7.90
CA LEU A 302 5.89 -13.81 8.79
C LEU A 302 5.97 -15.30 8.44
N GLN A 303 4.84 -15.95 8.20
CA GLN A 303 4.83 -17.38 7.85
C GLN A 303 5.51 -17.65 6.51
N LEU A 304 5.43 -16.73 5.54
CA LEU A 304 6.20 -16.84 4.30
C LEU A 304 7.70 -16.79 4.57
N GLN A 305 8.15 -15.98 5.54
CA GLN A 305 9.56 -15.95 5.89
C GLN A 305 10.00 -17.28 6.52
N GLU A 306 9.19 -17.87 7.37
CA GLU A 306 9.47 -19.17 7.97
C GLU A 306 9.47 -20.31 6.93
N ASP A 307 8.39 -20.44 6.16
CA ASP A 307 8.18 -21.56 5.23
C ASP A 307 9.22 -21.57 4.09
N PHE A 308 9.70 -20.39 3.70
CA PHE A 308 10.72 -20.24 2.65
C PHE A 308 12.11 -19.87 3.17
N LEU A 309 12.32 -19.89 4.50
CA LEU A 309 13.59 -19.59 5.18
C LEU A 309 14.16 -18.20 4.83
N MET A 310 13.30 -17.22 4.57
CA MET A 310 13.73 -15.84 4.30
C MET A 310 14.40 -15.28 5.57
N VAL A 311 15.46 -14.51 5.40
CA VAL A 311 16.13 -13.89 6.54
C VAL A 311 15.23 -12.76 7.04
N PRO A 312 14.83 -12.74 8.31
CA PRO A 312 14.06 -11.61 8.83
C PRO A 312 14.90 -10.34 8.66
N MET A 313 14.40 -9.41 7.86
CA MET A 313 14.90 -8.05 7.86
C MET A 313 14.62 -7.51 9.26
N VAL A 314 15.69 -7.24 10.02
CA VAL A 314 15.60 -6.55 11.31
C VAL A 314 15.07 -5.15 11.03
N MET A 315 13.75 -5.03 10.92
CA MET A 315 13.04 -3.78 11.09
C MET A 315 12.90 -3.62 12.58
N ALA A 316 13.55 -2.61 13.14
CA ALA A 316 13.30 -2.18 14.51
C ALA A 316 11.78 -2.05 14.67
N GLU A 317 11.22 -2.86 15.56
CA GLU A 317 9.83 -2.78 15.99
C GLU A 317 9.60 -1.37 16.52
N ALA A 318 8.88 -0.55 15.75
CA ALA A 318 8.15 0.58 16.30
C ALA A 318 6.79 0.02 16.72
N VAL A 319 6.61 -0.05 18.04
CA VAL A 319 5.34 -0.34 18.72
C VAL A 319 4.28 0.69 18.35
#